data_AF-R5AY45-F1
#
_entry.id   AF-R5AY45-F1
#
_cell.length_a   1.000
_cell.length_b   1.000
_cell.length_c   1.000
_cell.angle_alpha   90.00
_cell.angle_beta   90.00
_cell.angle_gamma   90.00
#
_symmetry.space_group_name_H-M   'P 1'
#
loop_
_entity.id
_entity.type
_entity.pdbx_description
1 polymer ?
#
loop_
_entity_poly.entity_id
_entity_poly.type
_entity_poly.pdbx_seq_one_letter_code
_entity_poly.pdbx_strand_id
1 'polypeptide(L)'
;MEHYIVSARKYRPDTFKSVVGQTALTATLRNAVDTGRLAHSYLFCGSRGVGKTSCARIFAKTINCEHRTADGEACNECDSCRAFNNGTSMNIIELDAASNNGIEDVRNLIEQVQVPPAQGKYRVFIVDEVHMLTQASFNAFLKTLEEPPSYVVFILATTEKQKIIPTILSRCQIYDFHRITIQDMVNHLAYVAQQEGIEAEPAALNVIARKADGAMRDALSIFDQVAASTRSKITYQSAIDNLNVLDSSYYNRLMDCFIANDVLGSWMIYKEVRDKGFDSLFFINGLGSYLRDLLAARNESTAALLDVTADVAQELRKRAQNVTPEFLFRAMSLCNDADLNYRTASSKQFLVELTLAKICQPLSPSRNNDGTGKGQLKHIAPAATSQQDVSAQPATEASVPAAPTSCAPVSAPVAPAAVPRPVAAANAAPPRPAARSPHVLHTPKVSIKHGIAPSSSGTPVAASDQQARHRTQPFSDEAMQSAWDSFIANNRTAVILINTMRSSRPKRLGPTTLLVVVENEIQLQHMHDAKSALLKYMRNMLQNDDIVLEMEINEGAPSRRTLNDAELTAKLCEEHPHMKMLIDDFKLKLS
;
A
#
# COMPACT_ATOMS: atom_id res chain seq x y z
N MET A 1 13.12 37.28 11.24
CA MET A 1 13.29 35.82 11.36
C MET A 1 13.25 35.28 9.94
N GLU A 2 14.39 34.82 9.41
CA GLU A 2 14.38 34.14 8.12
C GLU A 2 13.46 32.92 8.23
N HIS A 3 12.51 32.78 7.31
CA HIS A 3 11.60 31.64 7.31
C HIS A 3 12.41 30.35 7.16
N TYR A 4 12.30 29.43 8.10
CA TYR A 4 12.90 28.10 7.99
C TYR A 4 12.30 27.39 6.77
N ILE A 5 13.14 27.15 5.75
CA ILE A 5 12.78 26.42 4.53
C ILE A 5 13.46 25.06 4.60
N VAL A 6 12.65 24.00 4.45
CA VAL A 6 13.12 22.61 4.36
C VAL A 6 14.14 22.47 3.24
N SER A 7 15.22 21.73 3.46
CA SER A 7 16.32 21.50 2.51
C SER A 7 15.83 20.95 1.18
N ALA A 8 14.78 20.11 1.20
CA ALA A 8 14.14 19.60 0.00
C ALA A 8 13.59 20.69 -0.94
N ARG A 9 13.31 21.89 -0.42
CA ARG A 9 12.90 23.07 -1.21
C ARG A 9 14.06 24.04 -1.44
N LYS A 10 14.95 24.23 -0.45
CA LYS A 10 16.11 25.14 -0.52
C LYS A 10 17.13 24.67 -1.57
N TYR A 11 17.42 23.37 -1.61
CA TYR A 11 18.36 22.74 -2.54
C TYR A 11 17.67 22.14 -3.77
N ARG A 12 16.49 22.66 -4.13
CA ARG A 12 15.86 22.26 -5.38
C ARG A 12 16.78 22.71 -6.53
N PRO A 13 17.15 21.82 -7.47
CA PRO A 13 18.09 22.18 -8.52
C PRO A 13 17.50 23.25 -9.43
N ASP A 14 18.30 24.28 -9.71
CA ASP A 14 17.96 25.40 -10.61
C ASP A 14 18.61 25.27 -12.00
N THR A 15 19.66 24.45 -12.12
CA THR A 15 20.41 24.23 -13.36
C THR A 15 20.54 22.74 -13.68
N PHE A 16 20.77 22.40 -14.95
CA PHE A 16 20.93 21.00 -15.37
C PHE A 16 22.10 20.31 -14.68
N LYS A 17 23.21 21.02 -14.44
CA LYS A 17 24.38 20.50 -13.69
C LYS A 17 24.06 20.11 -12.24
N SER A 18 23.12 20.81 -11.60
CA SER A 18 22.74 20.54 -10.20
C SER A 18 21.81 19.33 -10.05
N VAL A 19 21.30 18.77 -11.14
CA VAL A 19 20.44 17.58 -11.11
C VAL A 19 21.28 16.33 -10.86
N VAL A 20 20.97 15.63 -9.77
CA VAL A 20 21.73 14.45 -9.35
C VAL A 20 21.25 13.18 -10.05
N GLY A 21 22.19 12.36 -10.55
CA GLY A 21 21.92 11.02 -11.07
C GLY A 21 21.27 10.94 -12.47
N GLN A 22 21.07 12.07 -13.16
CA GLN A 22 20.35 12.11 -14.46
C GLN A 22 21.20 12.70 -15.61
N THR A 23 22.50 12.39 -15.65
CA THR A 23 23.46 13.02 -16.57
C THR A 23 23.11 12.84 -18.06
N ALA A 24 22.70 11.63 -18.47
CA ALA A 24 22.37 11.36 -19.86
C ALA A 24 21.08 12.10 -20.32
N LEU A 25 20.07 12.14 -19.44
CA LEU A 25 18.78 12.78 -19.72
C LEU A 25 18.94 14.30 -19.80
N THR A 26 19.64 14.90 -18.84
CA THR A 26 19.92 16.33 -18.82
C THR A 26 20.79 16.77 -20.01
N ALA A 27 21.76 15.96 -20.43
CA ALA A 27 22.53 16.22 -21.65
C ALA A 27 21.65 16.21 -22.91
N THR A 28 20.69 15.28 -22.99
CA THR A 28 19.76 15.20 -24.13
C THR A 28 18.85 16.42 -24.19
N LEU A 29 18.28 16.83 -23.05
CA LEU A 29 17.45 18.02 -22.97
C LEU A 29 18.23 19.29 -23.32
N ARG A 30 19.47 19.42 -22.84
CA ARG A 30 20.38 20.53 -23.20
C ARG A 30 20.61 20.59 -24.71
N ASN A 31 20.99 19.47 -25.32
CA ASN A 31 21.23 19.39 -26.76
C ASN A 31 19.97 19.73 -27.60
N ALA A 32 18.78 19.35 -27.14
CA ALA A 32 17.53 19.70 -27.81
C ALA A 32 17.28 21.22 -27.82
N VAL A 33 17.63 21.90 -26.72
CA VAL A 33 17.53 23.36 -26.59
C VAL A 33 18.57 24.08 -27.46
N ASP A 34 19.79 23.58 -27.50
CA ASP A 34 20.90 24.17 -28.27
C ASP A 34 20.70 24.01 -29.79
N THR A 35 20.21 22.85 -30.22
CA THR A 35 19.92 22.59 -31.63
C THR A 35 18.60 23.20 -32.12
N GLY A 36 17.78 23.76 -31.22
CA GLY A 36 16.45 24.30 -31.52
C GLY A 36 15.43 23.23 -31.94
N ARG A 37 15.72 21.94 -31.76
CA ARG A 37 14.85 20.82 -32.13
C ARG A 37 13.93 20.46 -30.96
N LEU A 38 13.05 21.38 -30.61
CA LEU A 38 12.07 21.19 -29.55
C LEU A 38 10.84 20.44 -30.08
N ALA A 39 10.47 19.33 -29.44
CA ALA A 39 9.15 18.73 -29.60
C ALA A 39 8.06 19.59 -28.94
N HIS A 40 6.82 19.41 -29.38
CA HIS A 40 5.68 20.09 -28.77
C HIS A 40 5.27 19.48 -27.43
N SER A 41 5.54 18.20 -27.19
CA SER A 41 5.09 17.47 -26.00
C SER A 41 6.17 16.53 -25.46
N TYR A 42 6.47 16.67 -24.17
CA TYR A 42 7.43 15.86 -23.41
C TYR A 42 6.70 15.13 -22.30
N LEU A 43 7.03 13.86 -22.07
CA LEU A 43 6.51 13.07 -20.96
C LEU A 43 7.67 12.57 -20.09
N PHE A 44 7.75 13.07 -18.86
CA PHE A 44 8.73 12.71 -17.86
C PHE A 44 8.14 11.63 -16.95
N CYS A 45 8.67 10.41 -17.05
CA CYS A 45 8.24 9.24 -16.29
C CYS A 45 9.29 8.87 -15.25
N GLY A 46 8.89 8.35 -14.09
CA GLY A 46 9.84 7.82 -13.11
C GLY A 46 9.31 7.91 -11.68
N SER A 47 9.97 7.26 -10.72
CA SER A 47 9.52 7.23 -9.33
C SER A 47 9.41 8.63 -8.71
N ARG A 48 8.69 8.74 -7.59
CA ARG A 48 8.57 10.01 -6.86
C ARG A 48 9.97 10.47 -6.40
N GLY A 49 10.21 11.78 -6.40
CA GLY A 49 11.43 12.36 -5.81
C GLY A 49 12.73 12.23 -6.62
N VAL A 50 12.70 11.65 -7.83
CA VAL A 50 13.88 11.54 -8.72
C VAL A 50 14.23 12.82 -9.50
N GLY A 51 13.43 13.88 -9.36
CA GLY A 51 13.70 15.19 -9.98
C GLY A 51 12.88 15.55 -11.23
N LYS A 52 11.80 14.82 -11.56
CA LYS A 52 10.93 15.08 -12.75
C LYS A 52 10.46 16.54 -12.86
N THR A 53 9.72 17.02 -11.85
CA THR A 53 9.18 18.39 -11.83
C THR A 53 10.30 19.44 -11.80
N SER A 54 11.41 19.15 -11.10
CA SER A 54 12.55 20.06 -11.07
C SER A 54 13.21 20.17 -12.46
N CYS A 55 13.45 19.06 -13.15
CA CYS A 55 13.92 19.05 -14.53
C CYS A 55 12.94 19.76 -15.48
N ALA A 56 11.63 19.58 -15.32
CA ALA A 56 10.63 20.27 -16.11
C ALA A 56 10.72 21.79 -15.98
N ARG A 57 10.90 22.27 -14.74
CA ARG A 57 11.09 23.70 -14.45
C ARG A 57 12.39 24.25 -15.05
N ILE A 58 13.50 23.53 -14.90
CA ILE A 58 14.80 23.91 -15.49
C ILE A 58 14.69 23.97 -17.02
N PHE A 59 14.04 22.97 -17.63
CA PHE A 59 13.86 22.92 -19.08
C PHE A 59 12.98 24.05 -19.59
N ALA A 60 11.83 24.30 -18.96
CA ALA A 60 10.94 25.43 -19.28
C ALA A 60 11.67 26.78 -19.21
N LYS A 61 12.47 26.97 -18.15
CA LYS A 61 13.29 28.16 -17.95
C LYS A 61 14.35 28.33 -19.04
N THR A 62 15.02 27.25 -19.42
CA THR A 62 16.10 27.27 -20.42
C THR A 62 15.55 27.57 -21.82
N ILE A 63 14.37 27.04 -22.17
CA ILE A 63 13.68 27.33 -23.44
C ILE A 63 13.44 28.84 -23.60
N ASN A 64 12.94 29.50 -22.57
CA ASN A 64 12.56 30.91 -22.57
C ASN A 64 13.67 31.88 -22.13
N CYS A 65 14.90 31.41 -21.95
CA CYS A 65 16.03 32.24 -21.57
C CYS A 65 16.59 33.01 -22.79
N GLU A 66 16.77 34.32 -22.65
CA GLU A 66 17.31 35.21 -23.69
C GLU A 66 18.82 35.08 -23.86
N HIS A 67 19.56 35.11 -22.75
CA HIS A 67 21.01 34.97 -22.71
C HIS A 67 21.35 33.60 -22.15
N ARG A 68 21.50 32.60 -23.02
CA ARG A 68 21.94 31.27 -22.58
C ARG A 68 23.46 31.30 -22.38
N THR A 69 23.92 30.58 -21.37
CA THR A 69 25.37 30.38 -21.15
C THR A 69 25.96 29.52 -22.27
N ALA A 70 27.29 29.55 -22.44
CA ALA A 70 27.99 28.72 -23.43
C ALA A 70 27.72 27.21 -23.27
N ASP A 71 27.35 26.78 -22.05
CA ASP A 71 27.00 25.41 -21.72
C ASP A 71 25.50 25.09 -21.93
N GLY A 72 24.74 25.94 -22.62
CA GLY A 72 23.32 25.72 -22.91
C GLY A 72 22.39 25.86 -21.69
N GLU A 73 22.84 26.51 -20.61
CA GLU A 73 22.05 26.70 -19.38
C GLU A 73 21.42 28.10 -19.30
N ALA A 74 20.33 28.21 -18.54
CA ALA A 74 19.67 29.48 -18.26
C ALA A 74 20.58 30.43 -17.44
N CYS A 75 20.63 31.72 -17.78
CA CYS A 75 21.48 32.70 -17.09
C CYS A 75 21.02 33.07 -15.68
N ASN A 76 19.76 32.81 -15.32
CA ASN A 76 19.15 33.25 -14.05
C ASN A 76 19.03 34.77 -13.84
N GLU A 77 19.54 35.58 -14.77
CA GLU A 77 19.60 37.05 -14.66
C GLU A 77 18.66 37.77 -15.64
N CYS A 78 18.22 37.15 -16.73
CA CYS A 78 17.28 37.80 -17.66
C CYS A 78 15.87 37.94 -17.03
N ASP A 79 15.06 38.85 -17.57
CA ASP A 79 13.73 39.15 -17.04
C ASP A 79 12.83 37.92 -17.02
N SER A 80 12.89 37.09 -18.08
CA SER A 80 12.21 35.80 -18.15
C SER A 80 12.62 34.86 -17.01
N CYS A 81 13.92 34.75 -16.73
CA CYS A 81 14.44 33.89 -15.66
C CYS A 81 14.05 34.41 -14.26
N ARG A 82 14.12 35.74 -14.06
CA ARG A 82 13.73 36.38 -12.79
C ARG A 82 12.23 36.25 -12.54
N ALA A 83 11.41 36.50 -13.55
CA ALA A 83 9.96 36.34 -13.46
C ALA A 83 9.56 34.90 -13.11
N PHE A 84 10.24 33.90 -13.69
CA PHE A 84 9.98 32.50 -13.33
C PHE A 84 10.41 32.16 -11.90
N ASN A 85 11.59 32.59 -11.47
CA ASN A 85 12.08 32.37 -10.11
C ASN A 85 11.16 33.01 -9.05
N ASN A 86 10.58 34.17 -9.36
CA ASN A 86 9.65 34.88 -8.50
C ASN A 86 8.20 34.34 -8.60
N GLY A 87 7.93 33.38 -9.49
CA GLY A 87 6.58 32.84 -9.71
C GLY A 87 5.61 33.81 -10.39
N THR A 88 6.10 34.86 -11.03
CA THR A 88 5.31 35.89 -11.73
C THR A 88 5.34 35.73 -13.26
N SER A 89 5.88 34.62 -13.77
CA SER A 89 5.95 34.34 -15.20
C SER A 89 4.56 34.07 -15.77
N MET A 90 4.19 34.79 -16.83
CA MET A 90 2.95 34.55 -17.58
C MET A 90 3.10 33.48 -18.66
N ASN A 91 4.34 33.13 -19.02
CA ASN A 91 4.63 32.21 -20.11
C ASN A 91 4.90 30.78 -19.65
N ILE A 92 5.14 30.57 -18.36
CA ILE A 92 5.36 29.23 -17.79
C ILE A 92 4.25 28.98 -16.77
N ILE A 93 3.37 28.03 -17.06
CA ILE A 93 2.22 27.69 -16.23
C ILE A 93 2.46 26.31 -15.65
N GLU A 94 2.46 26.19 -14.32
CA GLU A 94 2.60 24.93 -13.59
C GLU A 94 1.22 24.53 -13.05
N LEU A 95 0.71 23.38 -13.50
CA LEU A 95 -0.54 22.79 -13.05
C LEU A 95 -0.24 21.47 -12.33
N ASP A 96 -0.69 21.35 -11.09
CA ASP A 96 -0.73 20.07 -10.39
C ASP A 96 -2.05 19.37 -10.68
N ALA A 97 -1.99 18.27 -11.44
CA ALA A 97 -3.16 17.50 -11.82
C ALA A 97 -3.80 16.74 -10.64
N ALA A 98 -3.08 16.54 -9.52
CA ALA A 98 -3.69 15.97 -8.32
C ALA A 98 -4.71 16.93 -7.69
N SER A 99 -4.43 18.23 -7.77
CA SER A 99 -5.28 19.29 -7.21
C SER A 99 -6.32 19.82 -8.21
N ASN A 100 -6.01 19.77 -9.51
CA ASN A 100 -6.83 20.31 -10.60
C ASN A 100 -7.16 19.21 -11.62
N ASN A 101 -7.92 18.20 -11.19
CA ASN A 101 -8.24 17.01 -12.01
C ASN A 101 -9.55 17.13 -12.82
N GLY A 102 -10.25 18.26 -12.69
CA GLY A 102 -11.55 18.51 -13.28
C GLY A 102 -11.47 18.78 -14.79
N ILE A 103 -12.57 18.49 -15.49
CA ILE A 103 -12.70 18.78 -16.92
C ILE A 103 -12.66 20.30 -17.17
N GLU A 104 -13.22 21.08 -16.25
CA GLU A 104 -13.24 22.55 -16.33
C GLU A 104 -11.82 23.12 -16.24
N ASP A 105 -10.97 22.61 -15.35
CA ASP A 105 -9.57 23.05 -15.21
C ASP A 105 -8.78 22.82 -16.50
N VAL A 106 -8.96 21.66 -17.13
CA VAL A 106 -8.30 21.35 -18.40
C VAL A 106 -8.86 22.19 -19.54
N ARG A 107 -10.16 22.49 -19.56
CA ARG A 107 -10.73 23.43 -20.56
C ARG A 107 -10.15 24.83 -20.40
N ASN A 108 -10.06 25.34 -19.16
CA ASN A 108 -9.43 26.63 -18.88
C ASN A 108 -7.96 26.64 -19.33
N LEU A 109 -7.24 25.53 -19.14
CA LEU A 109 -5.87 25.39 -19.65
C LEU A 109 -5.84 25.41 -21.18
N ILE A 110 -6.73 24.70 -21.87
CA ILE A 110 -6.82 24.69 -23.34
C ILE A 110 -7.14 26.09 -23.89
N GLU A 111 -7.98 26.88 -23.22
CA GLU A 111 -8.24 28.28 -23.60
C GLU A 111 -6.97 29.14 -23.46
N GLN A 112 -6.21 28.95 -22.39
CA GLN A 112 -4.93 29.65 -22.19
C GLN A 112 -3.86 29.25 -23.21
N VAL A 113 -3.91 28.02 -23.73
CA VAL A 113 -2.99 27.54 -24.78
C VAL A 113 -3.14 28.31 -26.09
N GLN A 114 -4.34 28.82 -26.39
CA GLN A 114 -4.60 29.59 -27.61
C GLN A 114 -4.06 31.04 -27.56
N VAL A 115 -3.65 31.51 -26.38
CA VAL A 115 -3.16 32.86 -26.20
C VAL A 115 -1.63 32.88 -26.43
N PRO A 116 -1.12 33.70 -27.37
CA PRO A 116 0.30 33.79 -27.66
C PRO A 116 1.12 34.29 -26.45
N PRO A 117 2.43 33.97 -26.38
CA PRO A 117 3.28 34.39 -25.27
C PRO A 117 3.42 35.92 -25.24
N ALA A 118 3.31 36.50 -24.05
CA ALA A 118 3.43 37.95 -23.85
C ALA A 118 4.89 38.43 -23.89
N GLN A 119 5.83 37.55 -23.51
CA GLN A 119 7.27 37.78 -23.52
C GLN A 119 7.98 36.47 -23.88
N GLY A 120 9.13 36.54 -24.57
CA GLY A 120 9.85 35.34 -25.01
C GLY A 120 9.23 34.65 -26.23
N LYS A 121 9.67 33.40 -26.50
CA LYS A 121 9.32 32.66 -27.72
C LYS A 121 8.26 31.59 -27.53
N TYR A 122 8.24 30.96 -26.35
CA TYR A 122 7.39 29.80 -26.09
C TYR A 122 6.52 30.02 -24.85
N ARG A 123 5.32 29.44 -24.90
CA ARG A 123 4.43 29.26 -23.76
C ARG A 123 4.51 27.82 -23.31
N VAL A 124 5.02 27.60 -22.10
CA VAL A 124 5.32 26.27 -21.57
C VAL A 124 4.30 25.89 -20.50
N PHE A 125 3.68 24.73 -20.65
CA PHE A 125 2.73 24.18 -19.69
C PHE A 125 3.35 22.95 -19.03
N ILE A 126 3.60 23.04 -17.72
CA ILE A 126 4.08 21.93 -16.90
C ILE A 126 2.88 21.32 -16.21
N VAL A 127 2.54 20.07 -16.52
CA VAL A 127 1.46 19.33 -15.86
C VAL A 127 2.07 18.21 -15.02
N ASP A 128 2.11 18.41 -13.70
CA ASP A 128 2.64 17.42 -12.77
C ASP A 128 1.56 16.40 -12.36
N GLU A 129 2.01 15.18 -12.07
CA GLU A 129 1.17 14.01 -11.78
C GLU A 129 0.00 13.81 -12.76
N VAL A 130 0.27 13.94 -14.07
CA VAL A 130 -0.76 13.92 -15.12
C VAL A 130 -1.65 12.66 -15.09
N HIS A 131 -1.15 11.54 -14.54
CA HIS A 131 -1.94 10.31 -14.35
C HIS A 131 -3.14 10.47 -13.39
N MET A 132 -3.21 11.58 -12.65
CA MET A 132 -4.32 11.92 -11.75
C MET A 132 -5.48 12.61 -12.48
N LEU A 133 -5.32 13.00 -13.75
CA LEU A 133 -6.41 13.58 -14.54
C LEU A 133 -7.53 12.56 -14.77
N THR A 134 -8.76 13.05 -14.77
CA THR A 134 -9.93 12.24 -15.14
C THR A 134 -9.91 11.88 -16.62
N GLN A 135 -10.50 10.73 -16.98
CA GLN A 135 -10.51 10.25 -18.38
C GLN A 135 -11.16 11.23 -19.36
N ALA A 136 -12.21 11.92 -18.93
CA ALA A 136 -12.85 12.97 -19.71
C ALA A 136 -11.92 14.17 -19.97
N SER A 137 -11.12 14.55 -18.97
CA SER A 137 -10.12 15.61 -19.09
C SER A 137 -8.99 15.21 -20.03
N PHE A 138 -8.54 13.96 -19.97
CA PHE A 138 -7.57 13.43 -20.93
C PHE A 138 -8.06 13.51 -22.38
N ASN A 139 -9.31 13.10 -22.64
CA ASN A 139 -9.88 13.15 -23.98
C ASN A 139 -10.01 14.58 -24.50
N ALA A 140 -10.38 15.54 -23.63
CA ALA A 140 -10.41 16.95 -23.99
C ALA A 140 -9.02 17.48 -24.36
N PHE A 141 -7.98 16.99 -23.68
CA PHE A 141 -6.60 17.40 -23.88
C PHE A 141 -5.95 16.83 -25.16
N LEU A 142 -6.45 15.70 -25.69
CA LEU A 142 -5.88 15.03 -26.87
C LEU A 142 -5.82 15.93 -28.10
N LYS A 143 -6.90 16.67 -28.39
CA LYS A 143 -6.94 17.55 -29.56
C LYS A 143 -5.84 18.62 -29.51
N THR A 144 -5.60 19.16 -28.33
CA THR A 144 -4.57 20.18 -28.10
C THR A 144 -3.15 19.61 -28.12
N LEU A 145 -2.97 18.35 -27.70
CA LEU A 145 -1.68 17.64 -27.80
C LEU A 145 -1.34 17.22 -29.24
N GLU A 146 -2.36 16.97 -30.07
CA GLU A 146 -2.20 16.59 -31.49
C GLU A 146 -1.78 17.77 -32.36
N GLU A 147 -2.47 18.89 -32.22
CA GLU A 147 -2.27 20.09 -33.04
C GLU A 147 -2.00 21.31 -32.15
N PRO A 148 -0.91 21.32 -31.36
CA PRO A 148 -0.57 22.47 -30.54
C PRO A 148 -0.11 23.65 -31.42
N PRO A 149 -0.38 24.90 -31.02
CA PRO A 149 0.22 26.06 -31.66
C PRO A 149 1.76 25.98 -31.64
N SER A 150 2.43 26.53 -32.65
CA SER A 150 3.89 26.43 -32.81
C SER A 150 4.71 27.02 -31.65
N TYR A 151 4.13 27.94 -30.89
CA TYR A 151 4.73 28.56 -29.71
C TYR A 151 4.45 27.80 -28.40
N VAL A 152 3.74 26.66 -28.43
CA VAL A 152 3.35 25.93 -27.21
C VAL A 152 4.24 24.71 -27.01
N VAL A 153 4.66 24.50 -25.76
CA VAL A 153 5.37 23.31 -25.32
C VAL A 153 4.71 22.72 -24.07
N PHE A 154 4.34 21.46 -24.13
CA PHE A 154 3.82 20.70 -23.00
C PHE A 154 4.91 19.85 -22.36
N ILE A 155 5.02 19.92 -21.03
CA ILE A 155 5.87 19.05 -20.23
C ILE A 155 4.99 18.34 -19.21
N LEU A 156 4.70 17.08 -19.48
CA LEU A 156 3.88 16.23 -18.62
C LEU A 156 4.81 15.43 -17.71
N ALA A 157 4.50 15.34 -16.41
CA ALA A 157 5.23 14.49 -15.48
C ALA A 157 4.30 13.47 -14.83
N THR A 158 4.78 12.24 -14.64
CA THR A 158 4.01 11.18 -13.98
C THR A 158 4.90 10.23 -13.18
N THR A 159 4.42 9.77 -12.02
CA THR A 159 5.01 8.62 -11.32
C THR A 159 4.60 7.27 -11.90
N GLU A 160 3.51 7.21 -12.66
CA GLU A 160 2.88 5.97 -13.11
C GLU A 160 2.66 5.98 -14.63
N LYS A 161 3.66 5.52 -15.38
CA LYS A 161 3.61 5.44 -16.86
C LYS A 161 2.46 4.56 -17.35
N GLN A 162 2.18 3.46 -16.64
CA GLN A 162 1.13 2.49 -16.96
C GLN A 162 -0.29 3.04 -16.87
N LYS A 163 -0.51 4.13 -16.12
CA LYS A 163 -1.83 4.78 -16.01
C LYS A 163 -2.10 5.76 -17.15
N ILE A 164 -1.10 6.09 -17.95
CA ILE A 164 -1.24 6.99 -19.08
C ILE A 164 -1.80 6.23 -20.27
N ILE A 165 -2.82 6.79 -20.92
CA ILE A 165 -3.43 6.19 -22.10
C ILE A 165 -2.43 6.13 -23.26
N PRO A 166 -2.39 5.03 -24.05
CA PRO A 166 -1.44 4.86 -25.15
C PRO A 166 -1.47 5.99 -26.19
N THR A 167 -2.63 6.62 -26.38
CA THR A 167 -2.81 7.75 -27.31
C THR A 167 -2.00 8.99 -26.93
N ILE A 168 -1.72 9.21 -25.64
CA ILE A 168 -0.84 10.30 -25.20
C ILE A 168 0.62 9.88 -25.35
N LEU A 169 0.94 8.63 -24.99
CA LEU A 169 2.29 8.09 -25.13
C LEU A 169 2.80 8.19 -26.57
N SER A 170 1.94 7.95 -27.56
CA SER A 170 2.32 8.03 -28.98
C SER A 170 2.58 9.45 -29.48
N ARG A 171 2.16 10.48 -28.74
CA ARG A 171 2.24 11.90 -29.12
C ARG A 171 3.26 12.69 -28.29
N CYS A 172 3.91 12.05 -27.32
CA CYS A 172 4.90 12.66 -26.45
C CYS A 172 6.28 12.02 -26.66
N GLN A 173 7.34 12.83 -26.56
CA GLN A 173 8.67 12.28 -26.35
C GLN A 173 8.81 11.80 -24.91
N ILE A 174 9.06 10.52 -24.73
CA ILE A 174 9.13 9.90 -23.40
C ILE A 174 10.56 9.94 -22.87
N TYR A 175 10.72 10.48 -21.67
CA TYR A 175 11.97 10.48 -20.92
C TYR A 175 11.77 9.75 -19.61
N ASP A 176 12.43 8.60 -19.48
CA ASP A 176 12.37 7.76 -18.28
C ASP A 176 13.51 8.15 -17.31
N PHE A 177 13.12 8.66 -16.14
CA PHE A 177 13.99 9.00 -15.03
C PHE A 177 14.27 7.76 -14.20
N HIS A 178 15.54 7.50 -13.96
CA HIS A 178 15.98 6.34 -13.19
C HIS A 178 16.08 6.69 -11.71
N ARG A 179 16.07 5.68 -10.85
CA ARG A 179 16.35 5.87 -9.42
C ARG A 179 17.78 6.39 -9.25
N ILE A 180 17.95 7.34 -8.35
CA ILE A 180 19.27 7.92 -8.06
C ILE A 180 20.08 6.88 -7.29
N THR A 181 21.35 6.73 -7.62
CA THR A 181 22.22 5.77 -6.95
C THR A 181 22.44 6.18 -5.49
N ILE A 182 22.62 5.21 -4.59
CA ILE A 182 22.89 5.49 -3.17
C ILE A 182 24.16 6.35 -3.02
N GLN A 183 25.19 6.10 -3.82
CA GLN A 183 26.42 6.87 -3.78
C GLN A 183 26.20 8.34 -4.16
N ASP A 184 25.44 8.61 -5.23
CA ASP A 184 25.13 9.98 -5.65
C ASP A 184 24.31 10.71 -4.59
N MET A 185 23.37 10.01 -3.93
CA MET A 185 22.59 10.56 -2.83
C MET A 185 23.48 10.91 -1.63
N VAL A 186 24.38 10.01 -1.22
CA VAL A 186 25.32 10.26 -0.11
C VAL A 186 26.22 11.45 -0.42
N ASN A 187 26.77 11.53 -1.64
CA ASN A 187 27.60 12.64 -2.07
C ASN A 187 26.82 13.98 -2.01
N HIS A 188 25.56 13.98 -2.45
CA HIS A 188 24.74 15.19 -2.40
C HIS A 188 24.35 15.56 -0.96
N LEU A 189 24.00 14.60 -0.12
CA LEU A 189 23.72 14.85 1.30
C LEU A 189 24.93 15.39 2.04
N ALA A 190 26.14 14.91 1.72
CA ALA A 190 27.39 15.43 2.27
C ALA A 190 27.62 16.89 1.86
N TYR A 191 27.35 17.23 0.60
CA TYR A 191 27.39 18.61 0.12
C TYR A 191 26.39 19.51 0.88
N VAL A 192 25.16 19.05 1.08
CA VAL A 192 24.14 19.80 1.84
C VAL A 192 24.55 19.98 3.30
N ALA A 193 25.09 18.94 3.93
CA ALA A 193 25.58 19.00 5.31
C ALA A 193 26.69 20.05 5.46
N GLN A 194 27.63 20.12 4.50
CA GLN A 194 28.69 21.12 4.49
C GLN A 194 28.14 22.55 4.35
N GLN A 195 27.15 22.77 3.49
CA GLN A 195 26.54 24.09 3.26
C GLN A 195 25.71 24.58 4.47
N GLU A 196 25.04 23.67 5.18
CA GLU A 196 24.28 24.00 6.40
C GLU A 196 25.16 24.01 7.67
N GLY A 197 26.45 23.66 7.58
CA GLY A 197 27.34 23.57 8.73
C GLY A 197 26.99 22.45 9.71
N ILE A 198 26.43 21.34 9.20
CA ILE A 198 26.05 20.16 9.96
C ILE A 198 27.17 19.12 9.87
N GLU A 199 27.66 18.62 11.00
CA GLU A 199 28.62 17.52 11.03
C GLU A 199 27.86 16.20 10.80
N ALA A 200 28.09 15.53 9.67
CA ALA A 200 27.42 14.27 9.34
C ALA A 200 28.42 13.14 9.05
N GLU A 201 28.23 12.00 9.70
CA GLU A 201 29.03 10.80 9.44
C GLU A 201 28.62 10.12 8.12
N PRO A 202 29.57 9.65 7.28
CA PRO A 202 29.25 8.98 6.02
C PRO A 202 28.35 7.75 6.20
N ALA A 203 28.52 7.00 7.29
CA ALA A 203 27.69 5.84 7.61
C ALA A 203 26.22 6.25 7.87
N ALA A 204 25.99 7.39 8.55
CA ALA A 204 24.65 7.91 8.81
C ALA A 204 23.97 8.37 7.52
N LEU A 205 24.71 9.04 6.64
CA LEU A 205 24.20 9.45 5.32
C LEU A 205 23.83 8.25 4.45
N ASN A 206 24.57 7.15 4.54
CA ASN A 206 24.24 5.90 3.83
C ASN A 206 22.90 5.31 4.33
N VAL A 207 22.65 5.32 5.64
CA VAL A 207 21.36 4.88 6.21
C VAL A 207 20.21 5.73 5.68
N ILE A 208 20.38 7.05 5.64
CA ILE A 208 19.39 7.99 5.08
C ILE A 208 19.13 7.71 3.59
N ALA A 209 20.21 7.57 2.80
CA ALA A 209 20.12 7.32 1.36
C ALA A 209 19.42 5.99 1.05
N ARG A 210 19.74 4.92 1.79
CA ARG A 210 19.05 3.62 1.68
C ARG A 210 17.57 3.72 2.01
N LYS A 211 17.22 4.44 3.09
CA LYS A 211 15.83 4.61 3.51
C LYS A 211 15.01 5.37 2.47
N ALA A 212 15.64 6.28 1.73
CA ALA A 212 15.01 7.08 0.69
C ALA A 212 14.84 6.37 -0.66
N ASP A 213 15.37 5.16 -0.84
CA ASP A 213 15.10 4.28 -2.00
C ASP A 213 15.23 4.95 -3.39
N GLY A 214 16.26 5.79 -3.56
CA GLY A 214 16.55 6.49 -4.81
C GLY A 214 15.76 7.79 -5.04
N ALA A 215 14.98 8.26 -4.05
CA ALA A 215 14.25 9.52 -4.08
C ALA A 215 14.98 10.63 -3.31
N MET A 216 15.63 11.57 -4.01
CA MET A 216 16.41 12.63 -3.36
C MET A 216 15.56 13.56 -2.49
N ARG A 217 14.31 13.84 -2.89
CA ARG A 217 13.38 14.64 -2.09
C ARG A 217 13.13 14.03 -0.72
N ASP A 218 12.97 12.71 -0.66
CA ASP A 218 12.72 11.98 0.58
C ASP A 218 14.00 11.92 1.42
N ALA A 219 15.16 11.75 0.79
CA ALA A 219 16.46 11.79 1.45
C ALA A 219 16.73 13.13 2.15
N LEU A 220 16.47 14.26 1.49
CA LEU A 220 16.61 15.60 2.08
C LEU A 220 15.61 15.83 3.23
N SER A 221 14.38 15.34 3.09
CA SER A 221 13.36 15.47 4.13
C SER A 221 13.73 14.66 5.38
N ILE A 222 14.23 13.45 5.19
CA ILE A 222 14.78 12.60 6.25
C ILE A 222 15.99 13.27 6.90
N PHE A 223 16.91 13.81 6.10
CA PHE A 223 18.10 14.49 6.59
C PHE A 223 17.73 15.64 7.53
N ASP A 224 16.79 16.49 7.14
CA ASP A 224 16.32 17.60 7.98
C ASP A 224 15.67 17.10 9.28
N GLN A 225 14.91 16.00 9.21
CA GLN A 225 14.29 15.39 10.39
C GLN A 225 15.35 14.90 11.40
N VAL A 226 16.42 14.24 10.93
CA VAL A 226 17.52 13.77 11.78
C VAL A 226 18.40 14.93 12.27
N ALA A 227 18.61 15.96 11.45
CA ALA A 227 19.34 17.15 11.83
C ALA A 227 18.62 17.93 12.96
N ALA A 228 17.29 18.04 12.85
CA ALA A 228 16.46 18.73 13.83
C ALA A 228 16.48 18.05 15.22
N SER A 229 16.56 16.72 15.27
CA SER A 229 16.61 15.99 16.54
C SER A 229 17.99 16.01 17.21
N THR A 230 19.07 16.14 16.43
CA THR A 230 20.44 15.93 16.93
C THR A 230 21.28 17.22 17.04
N ARG A 231 20.62 18.40 16.99
CA ARG A 231 21.27 19.74 17.09
C ARG A 231 22.53 19.85 16.21
N SER A 232 22.38 19.50 14.93
CA SER A 232 23.43 19.63 13.88
C SER A 232 24.61 18.65 13.94
N LYS A 233 24.51 17.54 14.67
CA LYS A 233 25.46 16.41 14.56
C LYS A 233 24.75 15.11 14.18
N ILE A 234 24.89 14.67 12.95
CA ILE A 234 24.26 13.45 12.45
C ILE A 234 25.23 12.28 12.60
N THR A 235 25.02 11.47 13.63
CA THR A 235 25.77 10.23 13.91
C THR A 235 25.02 9.00 13.40
N TYR A 236 25.72 7.88 13.19
CA TYR A 236 25.10 6.62 12.76
C TYR A 236 23.95 6.19 13.69
N GLN A 237 24.16 6.27 15.01
CA GLN A 237 23.16 5.89 16.00
C GLN A 237 21.94 6.83 15.96
N SER A 238 22.16 8.13 15.84
CA SER A 238 21.06 9.10 15.73
C SER A 238 20.20 8.85 14.49
N ALA A 239 20.80 8.52 13.34
CA ALA A 239 20.06 8.21 12.13
C ALA A 239 19.20 6.94 12.31
N ILE A 240 19.75 5.89 12.93
CA ILE A 240 19.04 4.65 13.24
C ILE A 240 17.83 4.88 14.16
N ASP A 241 18.05 5.60 15.26
CA ASP A 241 17.01 5.82 16.28
C ASP A 241 15.87 6.68 15.74
N ASN A 242 16.20 7.72 14.95
CA ASN A 242 15.19 8.60 14.34
C ASN A 242 14.44 7.93 13.17
N LEU A 243 15.13 7.10 12.38
CA LEU A 243 14.53 6.46 11.20
C LEU A 243 13.82 5.16 11.52
N ASN A 244 13.88 4.71 12.78
CA ASN A 244 13.39 3.41 13.21
C ASN A 244 13.87 2.31 12.24
N VAL A 245 15.17 2.34 11.93
CA VAL A 245 15.85 1.34 11.08
C VAL A 245 16.56 0.36 12.00
N LEU A 246 16.46 -0.94 11.71
CA LEU A 246 17.15 -1.95 12.51
C LEU A 246 18.63 -1.97 12.16
N ASP A 247 19.47 -1.90 13.19
CA ASP A 247 20.90 -2.07 13.04
C ASP A 247 21.22 -3.48 12.49
N SER A 248 22.20 -3.56 11.60
CA SER A 248 22.73 -4.82 11.06
C SER A 248 23.25 -5.74 12.17
N SER A 249 23.64 -5.19 13.32
CA SER A 249 24.03 -5.97 14.51
C SER A 249 22.95 -6.94 15.00
N TYR A 250 21.66 -6.61 14.86
CA TYR A 250 20.57 -7.50 15.21
C TYR A 250 20.50 -8.72 14.29
N TYR A 251 20.65 -8.51 12.99
CA TYR A 251 20.68 -9.60 12.01
C TYR A 251 21.93 -10.47 12.15
N ASN A 252 23.07 -9.87 12.52
CA ASN A 252 24.28 -10.61 12.87
C ASN A 252 24.04 -11.54 14.06
N ARG A 253 23.51 -11.02 15.19
CA ARG A 253 23.18 -11.83 16.38
C ARG A 253 22.19 -12.95 16.06
N LEU A 254 21.18 -12.68 15.22
CA LEU A 254 20.22 -13.68 14.79
C LEU A 254 20.86 -14.79 13.97
N MET A 255 21.78 -14.46 13.05
CA MET A 255 22.52 -15.49 12.31
C MET A 255 23.36 -16.36 13.23
N ASP A 256 24.00 -15.77 14.25
CA ASP A 256 24.79 -16.53 15.22
C ASP A 256 23.87 -17.52 15.99
N CYS A 257 22.67 -17.09 16.39
CA CYS A 257 21.65 -17.98 16.96
C CYS A 257 21.19 -19.06 15.98
N PHE A 258 21.01 -18.73 14.71
CA PHE A 258 20.58 -19.69 13.68
C PHE A 258 21.63 -20.79 13.44
N ILE A 259 22.91 -20.42 13.39
CA ILE A 259 24.02 -21.38 13.25
C ILE A 259 24.12 -22.25 14.51
N ALA A 260 23.94 -21.66 15.70
CA ALA A 260 23.94 -22.38 16.96
C ALA A 260 22.68 -23.25 17.20
N ASN A 261 21.65 -23.12 16.37
CA ASN A 261 20.30 -23.70 16.57
C ASN A 261 19.61 -23.24 17.87
N ASP A 262 19.92 -22.03 18.35
CA ASP A 262 19.32 -21.46 19.56
C ASP A 262 18.01 -20.73 19.24
N VAL A 263 16.89 -21.41 19.49
CA VAL A 263 15.54 -20.85 19.31
C VAL A 263 15.24 -19.77 20.34
N LEU A 264 15.60 -20.00 21.60
CA LEU A 264 15.25 -19.10 22.71
C LEU A 264 16.00 -17.76 22.57
N GLY A 265 17.28 -17.81 22.22
CA GLY A 265 18.06 -16.61 21.89
C GLY A 265 17.44 -15.80 20.75
N SER A 266 16.96 -16.46 19.69
CA SER A 266 16.29 -15.77 18.57
C SER A 266 15.01 -15.03 18.99
N TRP A 267 14.23 -15.61 19.90
CA TRP A 267 13.01 -14.97 20.43
C TRP A 267 13.32 -13.81 21.38
N MET A 268 14.39 -13.91 22.18
CA MET A 268 14.83 -12.80 23.03
C MET A 268 15.27 -11.60 22.20
N ILE A 269 16.03 -11.83 21.12
CA ILE A 269 16.41 -10.76 20.19
C ILE A 269 15.17 -10.13 19.54
N TYR A 270 14.21 -10.96 19.11
CA TYR A 270 12.95 -10.45 18.55
C TYR A 270 12.12 -9.65 19.57
N LYS A 271 12.14 -10.05 20.85
CA LYS A 271 11.52 -9.28 21.93
C LYS A 271 12.18 -7.91 22.07
N GLU A 272 13.51 -7.84 22.13
CA GLU A 272 14.24 -6.56 22.20
C GLU A 272 13.84 -5.62 21.05
N VAL A 273 13.73 -6.16 19.83
CA VAL A 273 13.29 -5.41 18.65
C VAL A 273 11.88 -4.86 18.82
N ARG A 274 10.94 -5.65 19.34
CA ARG A 274 9.57 -5.18 19.58
C ARG A 274 9.45 -4.19 20.73
N ASP A 275 10.22 -4.37 21.79
CA ASP A 275 10.22 -3.47 22.94
C ASP A 275 10.72 -2.06 22.55
N LYS A 276 11.55 -1.97 21.50
CA LYS A 276 11.95 -0.72 20.84
C LYS A 276 10.90 -0.12 19.88
N GLY A 277 9.77 -0.79 19.67
CA GLY A 277 8.67 -0.29 18.83
C GLY A 277 8.82 -0.53 17.32
N PHE A 278 9.70 -1.45 16.91
CA PHE A 278 9.85 -1.81 15.50
C PHE A 278 8.68 -2.67 15.00
N ASP A 279 8.27 -2.43 13.76
CA ASP A 279 7.25 -3.22 13.09
C ASP A 279 7.78 -4.61 12.71
N SER A 280 7.04 -5.67 13.06
CA SER A 280 7.49 -7.05 12.84
C SER A 280 7.55 -7.45 11.36
N LEU A 281 6.76 -6.82 10.48
CA LEU A 281 6.84 -7.07 9.04
C LEU A 281 8.11 -6.46 8.47
N PHE A 282 8.44 -5.23 8.90
CA PHE A 282 9.70 -4.59 8.52
C PHE A 282 10.90 -5.41 9.00
N PHE A 283 10.83 -5.98 10.20
CA PHE A 283 11.85 -6.90 10.72
C PHE A 283 12.05 -8.14 9.82
N ILE A 284 10.97 -8.82 9.44
CA ILE A 284 11.03 -10.01 8.55
C ILE A 284 11.57 -9.66 7.17
N ASN A 285 11.12 -8.54 6.59
CA ASN A 285 11.59 -8.12 5.28
C ASN A 285 13.07 -7.73 5.30
N GLY A 286 13.51 -7.02 6.34
CA GLY A 286 14.93 -6.74 6.55
C GLY A 286 15.76 -8.00 6.76
N LEU A 287 15.25 -9.01 7.47
CA LEU A 287 15.92 -10.31 7.60
C LEU A 287 16.03 -11.03 6.24
N GLY A 288 14.97 -11.02 5.43
CA GLY A 288 14.98 -11.57 4.07
C GLY A 288 16.00 -10.89 3.17
N SER A 289 16.06 -9.56 3.18
CA SER A 289 17.07 -8.78 2.46
C SER A 289 18.48 -9.11 2.95
N TYR A 290 18.70 -9.19 4.26
CA TYR A 290 20.00 -9.52 4.84
C TYR A 290 20.48 -10.93 4.44
N LEU A 291 19.58 -11.93 4.42
CA LEU A 291 19.90 -13.28 3.94
C LEU A 291 20.26 -13.31 2.45
N ARG A 292 19.57 -12.51 1.63
CA ARG A 292 19.90 -12.31 0.20
C ARG A 292 21.29 -11.67 0.04
N ASP A 293 21.61 -10.66 0.85
CA ASP A 293 22.90 -9.97 0.83
C ASP A 293 24.04 -10.94 1.17
N LEU A 294 23.85 -11.80 2.18
CA LEU A 294 24.81 -12.87 2.52
C LEU A 294 25.03 -13.85 1.37
N LEU A 295 23.95 -14.27 0.69
CA LEU A 295 24.08 -15.16 -0.46
C LEU A 295 24.84 -14.49 -1.62
N ALA A 296 24.53 -13.22 -1.90
CA ALA A 296 25.19 -12.44 -2.94
C ALA A 296 26.67 -12.13 -2.62
N ALA A 297 27.02 -11.95 -1.34
CA ALA A 297 28.40 -11.70 -0.91
C ALA A 297 29.33 -12.92 -1.07
N ARG A 298 28.78 -14.12 -1.24
CA ARG A 298 29.55 -15.38 -1.30
C ARG A 298 30.38 -15.51 -2.57
N ASN A 299 29.84 -15.10 -3.72
CA ASN A 299 30.55 -15.14 -5.00
C ASN A 299 31.07 -13.75 -5.38
N GLU A 300 32.28 -13.70 -5.94
CA GLU A 300 32.91 -12.44 -6.33
C GLU A 300 32.21 -11.77 -7.52
N SER A 301 31.68 -12.58 -8.43
CA SER A 301 30.88 -12.12 -9.57
C SER A 301 29.57 -11.45 -9.15
N THR A 302 29.00 -11.83 -8.01
CA THR A 302 27.75 -11.27 -7.48
C THR A 302 27.97 -10.12 -6.50
N ALA A 303 29.22 -9.78 -6.17
CA ALA A 303 29.53 -8.65 -5.30
C ALA A 303 29.04 -7.30 -5.87
N ALA A 304 28.89 -7.18 -7.20
CA ALA A 304 28.31 -6.01 -7.85
C ALA A 304 26.80 -5.84 -7.59
N LEU A 305 26.09 -6.86 -7.09
CA LEU A 305 24.66 -6.80 -6.74
C LEU A 305 24.42 -6.25 -5.32
N LEU A 306 25.49 -5.89 -4.61
CA LEU A 306 25.46 -5.39 -3.26
C LEU A 306 25.61 -3.87 -3.27
N ASP A 307 24.57 -3.17 -2.81
CA ASP A 307 24.60 -1.70 -2.68
C ASP A 307 25.27 -1.24 -1.37
N VAL A 308 26.24 -2.00 -0.84
CA VAL A 308 27.00 -1.72 0.39
C VAL A 308 28.40 -1.17 0.10
N THR A 309 28.98 -0.46 1.08
CA THR A 309 30.40 -0.09 1.03
C THR A 309 31.30 -1.32 1.02
N ALA A 310 32.52 -1.16 0.53
CA ALA A 310 33.50 -2.24 0.39
C ALA A 310 33.77 -2.96 1.74
N ASP A 311 33.84 -2.21 2.84
CA ASP A 311 34.11 -2.75 4.18
C ASP A 311 32.97 -3.67 4.67
N VAL A 312 31.71 -3.24 4.48
CA VAL A 312 30.54 -4.02 4.86
C VAL A 312 30.40 -5.26 3.96
N ALA A 313 30.72 -5.13 2.67
CA ALA A 313 30.73 -6.26 1.75
C ALA A 313 31.76 -7.34 2.15
N GLN A 314 32.94 -6.94 2.64
CA GLN A 314 33.95 -7.87 3.14
C GLN A 314 33.49 -8.61 4.41
N GLU A 315 32.85 -7.92 5.34
CA GLU A 315 32.31 -8.54 6.57
C GLU A 315 31.19 -9.54 6.25
N LEU A 316 30.27 -9.17 5.35
CA LEU A 316 29.23 -10.07 4.85
C LEU A 316 29.84 -11.31 4.17
N ARG A 317 30.91 -11.14 3.39
CA ARG A 317 31.60 -12.25 2.72
C ARG A 317 32.25 -13.22 3.70
N LYS A 318 32.91 -12.72 4.75
CA LYS A 318 33.48 -13.56 5.82
C LYS A 318 32.39 -14.40 6.49
N ARG A 319 31.23 -13.80 6.77
CA ARG A 319 30.10 -14.52 7.39
C ARG A 319 29.44 -15.51 6.44
N ALA A 320 29.27 -15.14 5.17
CA ALA A 320 28.67 -15.99 4.14
C ALA A 320 29.46 -17.29 3.88
N GLN A 321 30.77 -17.31 4.18
CA GLN A 321 31.60 -18.51 4.08
C GLN A 321 31.24 -19.56 5.15
N ASN A 322 30.76 -19.13 6.32
CA ASN A 322 30.42 -20.02 7.44
C ASN A 322 29.03 -20.64 7.33
N VAL A 323 28.25 -20.29 6.31
CA VAL A 323 26.86 -20.71 6.13
C VAL A 323 26.70 -21.51 4.85
N THR A 324 25.91 -22.58 4.89
CA THR A 324 25.58 -23.37 3.70
C THR A 324 24.54 -22.64 2.84
N PRO A 325 24.66 -22.67 1.50
CA PRO A 325 23.72 -21.99 0.63
C PRO A 325 22.31 -22.60 0.70
N GLU A 326 22.20 -23.91 0.93
CA GLU A 326 20.92 -24.59 1.16
C GLU A 326 20.15 -24.01 2.35
N PHE A 327 20.87 -23.70 3.43
CA PHE A 327 20.29 -23.05 4.60
C PHE A 327 19.77 -21.65 4.25
N LEU A 328 20.55 -20.84 3.52
CA LEU A 328 20.14 -19.50 3.10
C LEU A 328 18.90 -19.52 2.22
N PHE A 329 18.84 -20.42 1.22
CA PHE A 329 17.65 -20.57 0.36
C PHE A 329 16.41 -20.93 1.17
N ARG A 330 16.53 -21.88 2.09
CA ARG A 330 15.42 -22.29 2.97
C ARG A 330 14.98 -21.15 3.88
N ALA A 331 15.92 -20.44 4.50
CA ALA A 331 15.62 -19.32 5.39
C ALA A 331 14.92 -18.17 4.63
N MET A 332 15.37 -17.86 3.41
CA MET A 332 14.71 -16.88 2.54
C MET A 332 13.28 -17.31 2.17
N SER A 333 13.08 -18.59 1.83
CA SER A 333 11.75 -19.16 1.55
C SER A 333 10.81 -18.99 2.74
N LEU A 334 11.27 -19.31 3.95
CA LEU A 334 10.49 -19.15 5.18
C LEU A 334 10.18 -17.68 5.50
N CYS A 335 11.10 -16.75 5.20
CA CYS A 335 10.85 -15.32 5.34
C CYS A 335 9.79 -14.82 4.35
N ASN A 336 9.85 -15.28 3.09
CA ASN A 336 8.85 -14.95 2.07
C ASN A 336 7.46 -15.50 2.43
N ASP A 337 7.39 -16.75 2.91
CA ASP A 337 6.14 -17.34 3.40
C ASP A 337 5.56 -16.53 4.58
N ALA A 338 6.43 -16.04 5.46
CA ALA A 338 6.01 -15.21 6.58
C ALA A 338 5.48 -13.84 6.11
N ASP A 339 6.14 -13.19 5.15
CA ASP A 339 5.69 -11.91 4.56
C ASP A 339 4.30 -12.05 3.91
N LEU A 340 4.09 -13.08 3.08
CA LEU A 340 2.81 -13.34 2.42
C LEU A 340 1.68 -13.60 3.42
N ASN A 341 1.94 -14.39 4.47
CA ASN A 341 0.95 -14.74 5.48
C ASN A 341 0.78 -13.66 6.58
N TYR A 342 1.64 -12.65 6.64
CA TYR A 342 1.63 -11.66 7.72
C TYR A 342 0.33 -10.86 7.78
N ARG A 343 -0.25 -10.53 6.63
CA ARG A 343 -1.50 -9.75 6.55
C ARG A 343 -2.72 -10.54 6.97
N THR A 344 -2.72 -11.86 6.75
CA THR A 344 -3.85 -12.75 7.02
C THR A 344 -3.79 -13.42 8.40
N ALA A 345 -2.62 -13.41 9.04
CA ALA A 345 -2.43 -14.08 10.33
C ALA A 345 -3.18 -13.39 11.49
N SER A 346 -3.89 -14.20 12.29
CA SER A 346 -4.58 -13.73 13.49
C SER A 346 -3.63 -13.21 14.57
N SER A 347 -2.46 -13.85 14.72
CA SER A 347 -1.39 -13.42 15.62
C SER A 347 -0.08 -13.22 14.85
N LYS A 348 0.24 -11.97 14.57
CA LYS A 348 1.46 -11.56 13.85
C LYS A 348 2.72 -11.91 14.63
N GLN A 349 2.68 -11.75 15.96
CA GLN A 349 3.81 -12.10 16.82
C GLN A 349 4.13 -13.59 16.74
N PHE A 350 3.11 -14.43 16.90
CA PHE A 350 3.28 -15.88 16.86
C PHE A 350 3.81 -16.36 15.50
N LEU A 351 3.32 -15.77 14.40
CA LEU A 351 3.81 -16.10 13.05
C LEU A 351 5.32 -15.88 12.94
N VAL A 352 5.82 -14.73 13.42
CA VAL A 352 7.25 -14.40 13.36
C VAL A 352 8.07 -15.30 14.28
N GLU A 353 7.63 -15.53 15.51
CA GLU A 353 8.30 -16.45 16.45
C GLU A 353 8.39 -17.88 15.88
N LEU A 354 7.32 -18.35 15.23
CA LEU A 354 7.29 -19.64 14.56
C LEU A 354 8.27 -19.68 13.38
N THR A 355 8.33 -18.63 12.57
CA THR A 355 9.28 -18.54 11.45
C THR A 355 10.72 -18.57 11.94
N LEU A 356 11.06 -17.81 12.97
CA LEU A 356 12.41 -17.83 13.58
C LEU A 356 12.75 -19.22 14.12
N ALA A 357 11.82 -19.88 14.81
CA ALA A 357 12.03 -21.24 15.30
C ALA A 357 12.25 -22.25 14.15
N LYS A 358 11.48 -22.14 13.06
CA LYS A 358 11.66 -22.97 11.85
C LYS A 358 13.00 -22.76 11.15
N ILE A 359 13.56 -21.55 11.24
CA ILE A 359 14.89 -21.24 10.69
C ILE A 359 15.97 -21.84 11.59
N CYS A 360 15.89 -21.67 12.92
CA CYS A 360 16.84 -22.26 13.88
C CYS A 360 16.86 -23.79 13.85
N GLN A 361 15.72 -24.41 13.54
CA GLN A 361 15.59 -25.86 13.47
C GLN A 361 15.32 -26.28 12.03
N PRO A 362 16.37 -26.39 11.20
CA PRO A 362 16.20 -27.02 9.91
C PRO A 362 15.78 -28.46 10.19
N LEU A 363 14.49 -28.77 9.97
CA LEU A 363 14.00 -30.15 9.85
C LEU A 363 15.05 -30.92 9.04
N SER A 364 15.75 -31.86 9.69
CA SER A 364 16.51 -32.87 8.96
C SER A 364 15.53 -33.54 8.00
N PRO A 365 15.88 -33.79 6.73
CA PRO A 365 15.14 -34.78 5.97
C PRO A 365 15.23 -36.07 6.78
N SER A 366 14.08 -36.65 7.13
CA SER A 366 14.05 -37.99 7.70
C SER A 366 14.79 -38.91 6.73
N ARG A 367 16.02 -39.34 7.07
CA ARG A 367 16.57 -40.58 6.53
C ARG A 367 15.77 -41.71 7.16
N ASN A 368 14.53 -41.88 6.70
CA ASN A 368 13.76 -43.10 6.77
C ASN A 368 12.54 -42.92 5.87
N ASN A 369 12.55 -43.66 4.78
CA ASN A 369 11.50 -43.73 3.77
C ASN A 369 10.32 -44.59 4.28
N ASP A 370 9.83 -44.31 5.49
CA ASP A 370 8.72 -45.03 6.11
C ASP A 370 7.66 -44.03 6.61
N GLY A 371 6.84 -43.53 5.67
CA GLY A 371 5.40 -43.25 5.80
C GLY A 371 4.80 -42.50 7.00
N THR A 372 5.57 -42.03 7.98
CA THR A 372 5.08 -41.37 9.19
C THR A 372 5.94 -40.14 9.50
N GLY A 373 5.70 -39.09 8.72
CA GLY A 373 6.41 -37.80 8.78
C GLY A 373 6.11 -37.00 10.05
N LYS A 374 6.70 -37.38 11.19
CA LYS A 374 6.92 -36.47 12.32
C LYS A 374 8.43 -36.29 12.49
N GLY A 375 8.96 -35.19 11.96
CA GLY A 375 10.36 -34.81 12.16
C GLY A 375 10.65 -34.65 13.65
N GLN A 376 11.70 -35.31 14.14
CA GLN A 376 12.17 -35.11 15.51
C GLN A 376 12.85 -33.75 15.60
N LEU A 377 12.23 -32.82 16.32
CA LEU A 377 12.86 -31.57 16.75
C LEU A 377 14.08 -31.95 17.61
N LYS A 378 15.23 -31.27 17.41
CA LYS A 378 16.35 -31.41 18.35
C LYS A 378 15.82 -31.08 19.74
N HIS A 379 16.06 -31.96 20.71
CA HIS A 379 15.66 -31.75 22.09
C HIS A 379 16.27 -30.43 22.57
N ILE A 380 15.45 -29.45 22.96
CA ILE A 380 15.94 -28.24 23.60
C ILE A 380 16.55 -28.72 24.92
N ALA A 381 17.87 -28.62 25.05
CA ALA A 381 18.53 -28.96 26.30
C ALA A 381 17.97 -28.02 27.37
N PRO A 382 17.40 -28.52 28.49
CA PRO A 382 17.06 -27.66 29.60
C PRO A 382 18.32 -26.94 30.04
N ALA A 383 18.22 -25.62 30.23
CA ALA A 383 19.29 -24.81 30.80
C ALA A 383 19.85 -25.54 32.02
N ALA A 384 21.16 -25.81 32.03
CA ALA A 384 21.83 -26.55 33.07
C ALA A 384 21.61 -25.84 34.41
N THR A 385 20.62 -26.31 35.17
CA THR A 385 20.46 -25.99 36.58
C THR A 385 21.70 -26.56 37.26
N SER A 386 22.64 -25.69 37.59
CA SER A 386 23.78 -26.02 38.43
C SER A 386 23.23 -26.32 39.83
N GLN A 387 22.81 -27.57 40.06
CA GLN A 387 22.49 -28.06 41.40
C GLN A 387 23.83 -28.21 42.12
N GLN A 388 24.19 -27.17 42.89
CA GLN A 388 25.11 -27.33 44.00
C GLN A 388 24.42 -28.19 45.06
N ASP A 389 24.95 -29.39 45.26
CA ASP A 389 24.67 -30.22 46.43
C ASP A 389 24.93 -29.42 47.71
N VAL A 390 23.87 -29.14 48.47
CA VAL A 390 23.99 -28.74 49.87
C VAL A 390 23.49 -29.91 50.70
N SER A 391 24.45 -30.65 51.27
CA SER A 391 24.22 -31.67 52.28
C SER A 391 23.48 -31.08 53.48
N ALA A 392 22.38 -31.72 53.87
CA ALA A 392 21.64 -31.43 55.09
C ALA A 392 22.32 -32.06 56.31
N GLN A 393 22.53 -31.26 57.35
CA GLN A 393 22.75 -31.72 58.73
C GLN A 393 21.84 -30.92 59.69
N PRO A 394 21.50 -31.49 60.86
CA PRO A 394 20.21 -31.28 61.53
C PRO A 394 20.24 -30.14 62.56
N ALA A 395 19.11 -29.42 62.66
CA ALA A 395 18.89 -28.41 63.67
C ALA A 395 18.31 -29.02 64.96
N THR A 396 18.98 -28.72 66.08
CA THR A 396 18.64 -29.04 67.46
C THR A 396 17.48 -28.20 68.01
N GLU A 397 16.69 -28.84 68.88
CA GLU A 397 15.57 -28.31 69.68
C GLU A 397 15.95 -27.26 70.73
N ALA A 398 15.01 -26.33 70.99
CA ALA A 398 14.54 -25.81 72.30
C ALA A 398 13.76 -24.50 72.03
N SER A 399 12.63 -24.12 72.63
CA SER A 399 11.74 -24.65 73.66
C SER A 399 10.51 -23.71 73.72
N VAL A 400 9.29 -24.25 73.87
CA VAL A 400 8.00 -23.58 74.20
C VAL A 400 7.88 -23.63 75.77
N PRO A 401 7.08 -22.86 76.56
CA PRO A 401 5.71 -22.34 76.36
C PRO A 401 5.43 -20.94 77.03
N ALA A 402 4.25 -20.30 77.08
CA ALA A 402 2.87 -20.75 77.32
C ALA A 402 1.79 -19.68 76.98
N ALA A 403 0.56 -20.15 76.82
CA ALA A 403 -0.73 -19.45 76.57
C ALA A 403 -1.46 -19.07 77.90
N PRO A 404 -2.79 -18.77 78.02
CA PRO A 404 -3.87 -18.56 77.03
C PRO A 404 -4.94 -17.45 77.38
N THR A 405 -6.07 -17.45 76.64
CA THR A 405 -7.46 -16.98 76.97
C THR A 405 -7.75 -15.45 76.97
N SER A 406 -8.91 -14.92 76.54
CA SER A 406 -10.24 -15.44 76.18
C SER A 406 -11.07 -14.41 75.35
N CYS A 407 -12.16 -14.92 74.74
CA CYS A 407 -13.48 -14.31 74.51
C CYS A 407 -13.66 -13.03 73.63
N ALA A 408 -14.36 -13.23 72.51
CA ALA A 408 -15.31 -12.26 71.93
C ALA A 408 -16.55 -12.12 72.87
N PRO A 409 -17.58 -11.25 72.62
CA PRO A 409 -17.84 -10.37 71.47
C PRO A 409 -18.41 -8.96 71.83
N VAL A 410 -18.85 -8.23 70.78
CA VAL A 410 -19.93 -7.22 70.71
C VAL A 410 -19.56 -5.72 70.70
N SER A 411 -20.24 -5.03 69.77
CA SER A 411 -20.64 -3.61 69.66
C SER A 411 -19.77 -2.64 68.86
N ALA A 412 -20.38 -2.15 67.78
CA ALA A 412 -20.02 -0.95 67.04
C ALA A 412 -20.20 0.31 67.90
N PRO A 413 -19.39 1.36 67.66
CA PRO A 413 -20.00 2.67 67.38
C PRO A 413 -19.26 3.47 66.29
N VAL A 414 -20.02 4.11 65.39
CA VAL A 414 -20.21 5.57 65.28
C VAL A 414 -19.08 6.33 64.55
N ALA A 415 -19.45 6.88 63.39
CA ALA A 415 -18.72 7.93 62.70
C ALA A 415 -19.06 9.31 63.31
N PRO A 416 -18.12 10.28 63.33
CA PRO A 416 -18.46 11.69 63.45
C PRO A 416 -18.47 12.40 62.09
N ALA A 417 -19.45 13.29 61.98
CA ALA A 417 -19.76 14.14 60.84
C ALA A 417 -18.89 15.40 60.75
N ALA A 418 -18.84 16.00 59.55
CA ALA A 418 -18.75 17.45 59.39
C ALA A 418 -19.51 17.89 58.11
N VAL A 419 -20.30 18.94 58.30
CA VAL A 419 -21.36 19.54 57.46
C VAL A 419 -20.81 20.84 56.80
N PRO A 420 -21.60 21.77 56.18
CA PRO A 420 -22.61 21.73 55.11
C PRO A 420 -22.45 22.80 53.97
N ARG A 421 -23.13 22.54 52.82
CA ARG A 421 -23.94 23.45 51.93
C ARG A 421 -23.27 24.58 51.09
N PRO A 422 -23.94 25.12 50.03
CA PRO A 422 -25.33 24.94 49.60
C PRO A 422 -25.58 24.59 48.12
N VAL A 423 -26.76 24.01 47.90
CA VAL A 423 -27.45 23.77 46.61
C VAL A 423 -28.43 24.92 46.37
N ALA A 424 -28.58 25.36 45.11
CA ALA A 424 -29.76 26.04 44.62
C ALA A 424 -30.40 25.18 43.50
N ALA A 425 -31.71 24.97 43.63
CA ALA A 425 -32.55 24.07 42.86
C ALA A 425 -33.12 24.72 41.59
N ALA A 426 -33.56 23.91 40.61
CA ALA A 426 -34.97 23.87 40.17
C ALA A 426 -35.22 22.90 39.00
N ASN A 427 -36.16 21.99 39.25
CA ASN A 427 -37.25 21.49 38.41
C ASN A 427 -37.03 20.69 37.11
N ALA A 428 -37.78 19.58 37.08
CA ALA A 428 -37.93 18.61 36.00
C ALA A 428 -39.12 18.92 35.07
N ALA A 429 -38.99 18.55 33.79
CA ALA A 429 -40.04 18.28 32.81
C ALA A 429 -39.47 17.37 31.69
N PRO A 430 -40.30 16.68 30.87
CA PRO A 430 -40.17 15.26 30.45
C PRO A 430 -39.29 15.00 29.20
N PRO A 431 -38.95 13.73 28.88
CA PRO A 431 -38.05 13.42 27.78
C PRO A 431 -38.76 13.51 26.42
N ARG A 432 -38.16 14.27 25.49
CA ARG A 432 -38.42 14.23 24.03
C ARG A 432 -37.25 13.55 23.31
N PRO A 433 -37.48 12.94 22.14
CA PRO A 433 -36.57 11.96 21.54
C PRO A 433 -35.33 12.62 20.93
N ALA A 434 -34.18 11.97 21.12
CA ALA A 434 -32.89 12.43 20.62
C ALA A 434 -32.83 12.36 19.07
N ALA A 435 -32.56 13.52 18.48
CA ALA A 435 -32.15 13.68 17.10
C ALA A 435 -30.73 13.13 16.89
N ARG A 436 -30.50 12.59 15.70
CA ARG A 436 -29.26 11.97 15.22
C ARG A 436 -28.16 13.01 14.97
N SER A 437 -26.93 12.68 15.37
CA SER A 437 -25.68 13.29 14.90
C SER A 437 -25.03 12.39 13.81
N PRO A 438 -24.15 12.92 12.95
CA PRO A 438 -23.93 12.42 11.60
C PRO A 438 -22.95 11.24 11.52
N HIS A 439 -23.29 10.26 10.67
CA HIS A 439 -22.39 9.17 10.28
C HIS A 439 -21.36 9.66 9.25
N VAL A 440 -20.08 9.47 9.59
CA VAL A 440 -18.95 9.53 8.65
C VAL A 440 -19.01 8.28 7.77
N LEU A 441 -19.06 8.50 6.45
CA LEU A 441 -19.06 7.46 5.42
C LEU A 441 -17.66 6.83 5.30
N HIS A 442 -17.53 5.57 5.70
CA HIS A 442 -16.41 4.71 5.29
C HIS A 442 -16.81 3.90 4.04
N THR A 443 -16.09 4.14 2.95
CA THR A 443 -16.12 3.34 1.72
C THR A 443 -15.28 2.06 1.88
N PRO A 444 -15.83 0.85 1.72
CA PRO A 444 -15.02 -0.35 1.57
C PRO A 444 -14.59 -0.52 0.10
N LYS A 445 -13.28 -0.51 -0.12
CA LYS A 445 -12.64 -0.87 -1.40
C LYS A 445 -12.65 -2.40 -1.54
N VAL A 446 -13.32 -2.88 -2.58
CA VAL A 446 -13.30 -4.27 -3.05
C VAL A 446 -11.95 -4.53 -3.73
N SER A 447 -11.23 -5.55 -3.28
CA SER A 447 -10.02 -6.05 -3.94
C SER A 447 -10.35 -7.37 -4.63
N ILE A 448 -10.24 -7.35 -5.95
CA ILE A 448 -10.32 -8.51 -6.84
C ILE A 448 -8.93 -9.13 -6.94
N LYS A 449 -8.81 -10.44 -6.67
CA LYS A 449 -8.02 -11.43 -7.43
C LYS A 449 -7.89 -12.73 -6.62
N HIS A 450 -8.68 -13.73 -6.99
CA HIS A 450 -8.41 -15.14 -6.70
C HIS A 450 -7.83 -15.77 -7.97
N GLY A 451 -6.61 -16.29 -7.85
CA GLY A 451 -6.00 -17.23 -8.79
C GLY A 451 -5.98 -18.63 -8.15
N ILE A 452 -6.52 -19.57 -8.90
CA ILE A 452 -6.44 -21.05 -8.88
C ILE A 452 -5.00 -21.49 -8.50
N ALA A 453 -4.63 -22.49 -7.68
CA ALA A 453 -5.13 -23.81 -7.23
C ALA A 453 -4.29 -24.26 -5.99
N PRO A 454 -4.16 -25.56 -5.63
CA PRO A 454 -5.15 -26.54 -5.17
C PRO A 454 -4.83 -27.04 -3.75
N SER A 455 -5.85 -27.34 -2.94
CA SER A 455 -5.70 -27.95 -1.62
C SER A 455 -5.83 -29.48 -1.70
N SER A 456 -4.78 -30.21 -1.32
CA SER A 456 -4.86 -31.63 -0.96
C SER A 456 -4.55 -31.83 0.54
N SER A 457 -5.51 -32.50 1.18
CA SER A 457 -5.43 -33.33 2.40
C SER A 457 -4.96 -32.71 3.72
N GLY A 458 -5.95 -32.46 4.60
CA GLY A 458 -5.78 -32.39 6.06
C GLY A 458 -5.51 -33.76 6.70
N THR A 459 -5.21 -33.82 8.01
CA THR A 459 -6.08 -34.29 9.11
C THR A 459 -5.25 -34.40 10.43
N PRO A 460 -5.81 -34.62 11.64
CA PRO A 460 -7.23 -34.71 12.04
C PRO A 460 -7.58 -33.83 13.27
N VAL A 461 -8.80 -33.30 13.31
CA VAL A 461 -9.48 -33.01 14.58
C VAL A 461 -10.53 -34.09 14.75
N ALA A 462 -10.44 -34.79 15.89
CA ALA A 462 -11.44 -35.73 16.34
C ALA A 462 -12.79 -35.01 16.50
N ALA A 463 -13.63 -35.14 15.48
CA ALA A 463 -15.04 -34.81 15.53
C ALA A 463 -15.77 -36.09 15.16
N SER A 464 -16.39 -36.68 16.18
CA SER A 464 -17.53 -37.59 16.16
C SER A 464 -18.09 -37.95 14.77
N ASP A 465 -18.09 -39.25 14.50
CA ASP A 465 -18.94 -39.95 13.54
C ASP A 465 -20.35 -39.34 13.44
N GLN A 466 -20.63 -38.68 12.33
CA GLN A 466 -21.94 -38.65 11.71
C GLN A 466 -21.73 -38.77 10.20
N GLN A 467 -21.88 -39.99 9.68
CA GLN A 467 -22.11 -40.20 8.25
C GLN A 467 -23.32 -39.34 7.84
N ALA A 468 -23.06 -38.23 7.14
CA ALA A 468 -24.10 -37.42 6.55
C ALA A 468 -24.86 -38.27 5.54
N ARG A 469 -26.07 -38.70 5.89
CA ARG A 469 -26.98 -39.41 4.99
C ARG A 469 -27.18 -38.52 3.76
N HIS A 470 -26.78 -39.00 2.58
CA HIS A 470 -27.00 -38.30 1.32
C HIS A 470 -28.51 -38.12 1.11
N ARG A 471 -28.99 -36.89 1.01
CA ARG A 471 -30.43 -36.59 0.97
C ARG A 471 -30.87 -36.49 -0.49
N THR A 472 -31.87 -37.26 -0.90
CA THR A 472 -32.36 -37.34 -2.28
C THR A 472 -33.88 -37.24 -2.34
N GLN A 473 -34.48 -36.38 -1.51
CA GLN A 473 -35.93 -36.22 -1.51
C GLN A 473 -36.41 -35.56 -2.82
N PRO A 474 -37.46 -36.09 -3.47
CA PRO A 474 -38.08 -35.41 -4.60
C PRO A 474 -38.78 -34.14 -4.11
N PHE A 475 -38.60 -33.04 -4.84
CA PHE A 475 -39.20 -31.74 -4.51
C PHE A 475 -40.16 -31.27 -5.61
N SER A 476 -41.19 -30.51 -5.21
CA SER A 476 -42.15 -29.89 -6.13
C SER A 476 -41.66 -28.54 -6.64
N ASP A 477 -42.19 -28.09 -7.78
CA ASP A 477 -41.85 -26.78 -8.34
C ASP A 477 -42.29 -25.62 -7.43
N GLU A 478 -43.36 -25.81 -6.64
CA GLU A 478 -43.82 -24.86 -5.62
C GLU A 478 -42.82 -24.75 -4.45
N ALA A 479 -42.28 -25.89 -3.99
CA ALA A 479 -41.26 -25.90 -2.93
C ALA A 479 -39.96 -25.22 -3.41
N MET A 480 -39.58 -25.43 -4.68
CA MET A 480 -38.44 -24.75 -5.30
C MET A 480 -38.63 -23.24 -5.34
N GLN A 481 -39.80 -22.76 -5.80
CA GLN A 481 -40.10 -21.32 -5.86
C GLN A 481 -40.13 -20.69 -4.46
N SER A 482 -40.72 -21.38 -3.47
CA SER A 482 -40.73 -20.94 -2.08
C SER A 482 -39.33 -20.83 -1.47
N ALA A 483 -38.44 -21.79 -1.77
CA ALA A 483 -37.04 -21.73 -1.35
C ALA A 483 -36.28 -20.57 -2.02
N TRP A 484 -36.57 -20.28 -3.29
CA TRP A 484 -36.01 -19.15 -4.01
C TRP A 484 -36.45 -17.80 -3.41
N ASP A 485 -37.75 -17.65 -3.14
CA ASP A 485 -38.30 -16.43 -2.51
C ASP A 485 -37.79 -16.25 -1.07
N SER A 486 -37.61 -17.34 -0.32
CA SER A 486 -37.02 -17.33 1.02
C SER A 486 -35.54 -16.90 1.02
N PHE A 487 -34.79 -17.28 -0.01
CA PHE A 487 -33.41 -16.82 -0.18
C PHE A 487 -33.34 -15.31 -0.47
N ILE A 488 -34.26 -14.80 -1.31
CA ILE A 488 -34.38 -13.37 -1.60
C ILE A 488 -34.71 -12.59 -0.32
N ALA A 489 -35.61 -13.11 0.52
CA ALA A 489 -36.00 -12.47 1.78
C ALA A 489 -34.85 -12.37 2.80
N ASN A 490 -33.97 -13.39 2.84
CA ASN A 490 -32.87 -13.48 3.80
C ASN A 490 -31.61 -12.67 3.40
N ASN A 491 -31.43 -12.33 2.12
CA ASN A 491 -30.23 -11.67 1.61
C ASN A 491 -30.46 -10.22 1.15
N ARG A 492 -31.03 -9.38 2.03
CA ARG A 492 -31.44 -7.99 1.71
C ARG A 492 -30.31 -7.01 1.35
N THR A 493 -29.05 -7.37 1.56
CA THR A 493 -27.89 -6.49 1.35
C THR A 493 -27.39 -6.45 -0.10
N ALA A 494 -27.73 -7.44 -0.93
CA ALA A 494 -27.27 -7.54 -2.31
C ALA A 494 -28.36 -7.11 -3.32
N VAL A 495 -28.55 -5.80 -3.48
CA VAL A 495 -29.64 -5.20 -4.27
C VAL A 495 -29.67 -5.69 -5.74
N ILE A 496 -28.50 -5.74 -6.40
CA ILE A 496 -28.38 -6.15 -7.80
C ILE A 496 -28.76 -7.63 -7.97
N LEU A 497 -28.22 -8.50 -7.13
CA LEU A 497 -28.52 -9.95 -7.14
C LEU A 497 -30.01 -10.22 -6.89
N ILE A 498 -30.63 -9.54 -5.93
CA ILE A 498 -32.07 -9.69 -5.65
C ILE A 498 -32.91 -9.27 -6.86
N ASN A 499 -32.57 -8.16 -7.49
CA ASN A 499 -33.31 -7.69 -8.67
C ASN A 499 -33.18 -8.69 -9.82
N THR A 500 -32.00 -9.25 -10.04
CA THR A 500 -31.78 -10.33 -11.02
C THR A 500 -32.54 -11.61 -10.67
N MET A 501 -32.55 -12.04 -9.40
CA MET A 501 -33.28 -13.23 -8.97
C MET A 501 -34.81 -13.06 -9.06
N ARG A 502 -35.32 -11.83 -8.97
CA ARG A 502 -36.74 -11.51 -9.16
C ARG A 502 -37.14 -11.50 -10.62
N SER A 503 -36.27 -11.04 -11.51
CA SER A 503 -36.51 -11.05 -12.96
C SER A 503 -36.32 -12.45 -13.58
N SER A 504 -35.34 -13.20 -13.10
CA SER A 504 -34.91 -14.49 -13.65
C SER A 504 -35.28 -15.64 -12.72
N ARG A 505 -36.54 -16.10 -12.81
CA ARG A 505 -37.03 -17.24 -12.02
C ARG A 505 -36.50 -18.58 -12.57
N PRO A 506 -36.07 -19.52 -11.70
CA PRO A 506 -35.58 -20.83 -12.13
C PRO A 506 -36.70 -21.67 -12.74
N LYS A 507 -36.39 -22.35 -13.84
CA LYS A 507 -37.23 -23.38 -14.46
C LYS A 507 -36.56 -24.74 -14.30
N ARG A 508 -37.34 -25.76 -13.94
CA ARG A 508 -36.83 -27.12 -13.79
C ARG A 508 -36.75 -27.79 -15.16
N LEU A 509 -35.55 -28.20 -15.59
CA LEU A 509 -35.32 -28.91 -16.86
C LEU A 509 -35.23 -30.44 -16.68
N GLY A 510 -34.94 -30.91 -15.46
CA GLY A 510 -34.82 -32.34 -15.14
C GLY A 510 -35.18 -32.64 -13.68
N PRO A 511 -35.00 -33.88 -13.20
CA PRO A 511 -35.36 -34.25 -11.82
C PRO A 511 -34.57 -33.47 -10.76
N THR A 512 -33.37 -32.99 -11.10
CA THR A 512 -32.48 -32.25 -10.19
C THR A 512 -31.83 -31.01 -10.81
N THR A 513 -32.07 -30.74 -12.11
CA THR A 513 -31.44 -29.63 -12.84
C THR A 513 -32.38 -28.43 -12.96
N LEU A 514 -31.89 -27.27 -12.53
CA LEU A 514 -32.57 -25.98 -12.57
C LEU A 514 -31.87 -25.04 -13.54
N LEU A 515 -32.60 -24.48 -14.50
CA LEU A 515 -32.12 -23.48 -15.44
C LEU A 515 -32.57 -22.08 -15.03
N VAL A 516 -31.64 -21.14 -14.94
CA VAL A 516 -31.90 -19.72 -14.74
C VAL A 516 -31.42 -18.96 -15.97
N VAL A 517 -32.35 -18.31 -16.66
CA VAL A 517 -32.03 -17.50 -17.84
C VAL A 517 -31.90 -16.03 -17.42
N VAL A 518 -30.75 -15.43 -17.73
CA VAL A 518 -30.35 -14.09 -17.29
C VAL A 518 -30.18 -13.17 -18.52
N GLU A 519 -30.46 -11.88 -18.39
CA GLU A 519 -30.55 -10.99 -19.56
C GLU A 519 -29.24 -10.30 -19.96
N ASN A 520 -28.24 -10.25 -19.07
CA ASN A 520 -26.95 -9.59 -19.34
C ASN A 520 -25.79 -10.33 -18.66
N GLU A 521 -24.59 -10.22 -19.22
CA GLU A 521 -23.34 -10.83 -18.73
C GLU A 521 -23.00 -10.38 -17.29
N ILE A 522 -23.26 -9.12 -16.94
CA ILE A 522 -23.05 -8.61 -15.57
C ILE A 522 -23.95 -9.32 -14.56
N GLN A 523 -25.20 -9.58 -14.93
CA GLN A 523 -26.15 -10.30 -14.08
C GLN A 523 -25.74 -11.78 -13.96
N LEU A 524 -25.24 -12.39 -15.04
CA LEU A 524 -24.72 -13.77 -15.04
C LEU A 524 -23.52 -13.87 -14.09
N GLN A 525 -22.60 -12.91 -14.11
CA GLN A 525 -21.44 -12.87 -13.23
C GLN A 525 -21.84 -12.78 -11.75
N HIS A 526 -22.78 -11.89 -11.40
CA HIS A 526 -23.30 -11.81 -10.03
C HIS A 526 -24.03 -13.09 -9.57
N MET A 527 -24.76 -13.76 -10.46
CA MET A 527 -25.38 -15.05 -10.18
C MET A 527 -24.34 -16.17 -9.98
N HIS A 528 -23.24 -16.16 -10.74
CA HIS A 528 -22.13 -17.09 -10.57
C HIS A 528 -21.40 -16.90 -9.24
N ASP A 529 -21.13 -15.64 -8.86
CA ASP A 529 -20.50 -15.32 -7.57
C ASP A 529 -21.36 -15.81 -6.39
N ALA A 530 -22.69 -15.73 -6.52
CA ALA A 530 -23.65 -16.18 -5.51
C ALA A 530 -24.01 -17.68 -5.60
N LYS A 531 -23.56 -18.40 -6.65
CA LYS A 531 -23.99 -19.77 -6.98
C LYS A 531 -23.75 -20.76 -5.84
N SER A 532 -22.61 -20.68 -5.17
CA SER A 532 -22.23 -21.61 -4.09
C SER A 532 -23.13 -21.46 -2.85
N ALA A 533 -23.41 -20.22 -2.45
CA ALA A 533 -24.30 -19.91 -1.34
C ALA A 533 -25.76 -20.28 -1.65
N LEU A 534 -26.20 -19.98 -2.87
CA LEU A 534 -27.54 -20.30 -3.36
C LEU A 534 -27.77 -21.81 -3.43
N LEU A 535 -26.85 -22.58 -4.02
CA LEU A 535 -26.94 -24.04 -4.06
C LEU A 535 -26.94 -24.65 -2.65
N LYS A 536 -26.08 -24.18 -1.76
CA LYS A 536 -26.06 -24.65 -0.36
C LYS A 536 -27.39 -24.40 0.35
N TYR A 537 -28.01 -23.25 0.11
CA TYR A 537 -29.31 -22.91 0.69
C TYR A 537 -30.43 -23.78 0.11
N MET A 538 -30.49 -23.92 -1.22
CA MET A 538 -31.51 -24.71 -1.91
C MET A 538 -31.43 -26.20 -1.55
N ARG A 539 -30.23 -26.79 -1.48
CA ARG A 539 -30.03 -28.19 -1.09
C ARG A 539 -30.48 -28.46 0.35
N ASN A 540 -30.26 -27.51 1.25
CA ASN A 540 -30.71 -27.62 2.64
C ASN A 540 -32.23 -27.47 2.79
N MET A 541 -32.87 -26.54 2.05
CA MET A 541 -34.31 -26.33 2.10
C MET A 541 -35.10 -27.45 1.42
N LEU A 542 -34.61 -27.94 0.28
CA LEU A 542 -35.27 -29.00 -0.51
C LEU A 542 -34.84 -30.42 -0.09
N GLN A 543 -33.94 -30.54 0.90
CA GLN A 543 -33.37 -31.80 1.39
C GLN A 543 -32.92 -32.73 0.24
N ASN A 544 -32.28 -32.13 -0.77
CA ASN A 544 -31.79 -32.83 -1.94
C ASN A 544 -30.42 -32.30 -2.31
N ASP A 545 -29.38 -33.11 -2.12
CA ASP A 545 -27.99 -32.73 -2.33
C ASP A 545 -27.58 -32.79 -3.83
N ASP A 546 -28.40 -33.41 -4.69
CA ASP A 546 -28.15 -33.60 -6.13
C ASP A 546 -28.58 -32.41 -7.00
N ILE A 547 -29.08 -31.32 -6.41
CA ILE A 547 -29.54 -30.15 -7.16
C ILE A 547 -28.38 -29.47 -7.89
N VAL A 548 -28.54 -29.29 -9.20
CA VAL A 548 -27.62 -28.59 -10.09
C VAL A 548 -28.30 -27.34 -10.64
N LEU A 549 -27.56 -26.22 -10.63
CA LEU A 549 -28.03 -24.92 -11.15
C LEU A 549 -27.21 -24.55 -12.39
N GLU A 550 -27.89 -24.50 -13.52
CA GLU A 550 -27.39 -24.05 -14.81
C GLU A 550 -27.90 -22.63 -15.09
N MET A 551 -27.05 -21.80 -15.68
CA MET A 551 -27.32 -20.39 -15.93
C MET A 551 -26.94 -20.06 -17.36
N GLU A 552 -27.87 -19.48 -18.12
CA GLU A 552 -27.68 -19.15 -19.53
C GLU A 552 -28.06 -17.68 -19.78
N ILE A 553 -27.41 -17.05 -20.76
CA ILE A 553 -27.75 -15.68 -21.19
C ILE A 553 -28.88 -15.77 -22.22
N ASN A 554 -29.89 -14.91 -22.10
CA ASN A 554 -30.95 -14.79 -23.10
C ASN A 554 -30.41 -14.14 -24.38
N GLU A 555 -30.21 -14.91 -25.44
CA GLU A 555 -29.78 -14.40 -26.76
C GLU A 555 -30.94 -13.84 -27.62
N GLY A 556 -32.16 -13.80 -27.08
CA GLY A 556 -33.37 -13.30 -27.75
C GLY A 556 -33.67 -11.81 -27.50
N ALA A 557 -34.79 -11.31 -28.06
CA ALA A 557 -35.24 -9.93 -27.86
C ALA A 557 -35.43 -9.62 -26.35
N PRO A 558 -34.96 -8.45 -25.86
CA PRO A 558 -35.02 -8.10 -24.45
C PRO A 558 -36.47 -8.03 -23.96
N SER A 559 -36.72 -8.52 -22.74
CA SER A 559 -38.06 -8.54 -22.17
C SER A 559 -38.56 -7.11 -21.91
N ARG A 560 -39.89 -6.91 -21.94
CA ARG A 560 -40.57 -5.61 -21.82
C ARG A 560 -40.29 -4.84 -20.52
N ARG A 561 -39.51 -5.41 -19.57
CA ARG A 561 -39.28 -4.91 -18.22
C ARG A 561 -37.88 -4.32 -17.98
N THR A 562 -37.05 -4.19 -19.03
CA THR A 562 -35.68 -3.67 -18.92
C THR A 562 -35.38 -2.51 -19.87
N LEU A 563 -36.38 -1.67 -20.15
CA LEU A 563 -36.12 -0.38 -20.80
C LEU A 563 -35.51 0.58 -19.77
N ASN A 564 -34.36 1.14 -20.09
CA ASN A 564 -33.72 2.18 -19.27
C ASN A 564 -34.56 3.46 -19.33
N ASP A 565 -34.50 4.36 -18.33
CA ASP A 565 -35.41 5.53 -18.26
C ASP A 565 -35.36 6.41 -19.53
N ALA A 566 -34.19 6.50 -20.16
CA ALA A 566 -34.01 7.19 -21.43
C ALA A 566 -34.73 6.50 -22.60
N GLU A 567 -34.73 5.17 -22.63
CA GLU A 567 -35.37 4.35 -23.67
C GLU A 567 -36.90 4.29 -23.48
N LEU A 568 -37.35 4.28 -22.22
CA LEU A 568 -38.76 4.39 -21.86
C LEU A 568 -39.31 5.76 -22.24
N THR A 569 -38.55 6.83 -21.97
CA THR A 569 -38.91 8.20 -22.36
C THR A 569 -38.96 8.34 -23.88
N ALA A 570 -37.99 7.76 -24.60
CA ALA A 570 -37.97 7.76 -26.06
C ALA A 570 -39.20 7.07 -26.65
N LYS A 571 -39.57 5.88 -26.14
CA LYS A 571 -40.78 5.17 -26.58
C LYS A 571 -42.08 5.88 -26.21
N LEU A 572 -42.16 6.50 -25.03
CA LEU A 572 -43.33 7.30 -24.62
C LEU A 572 -43.51 8.53 -25.51
N CYS A 573 -42.41 9.15 -25.97
CA CYS A 573 -42.45 10.22 -26.95
C CYS A 573 -42.84 9.74 -28.36
N GLU A 574 -42.51 8.51 -28.73
CA GLU A 574 -42.95 7.89 -29.99
C GLU A 574 -44.44 7.53 -29.97
N GLU A 575 -44.96 6.98 -28.87
CA GLU A 575 -46.38 6.61 -28.75
C GLU A 575 -47.29 7.84 -28.54
N HIS A 576 -46.80 8.90 -27.91
CA HIS A 576 -47.58 10.11 -27.60
C HIS A 576 -46.79 11.40 -27.91
N PRO A 577 -46.98 12.01 -29.09
CA PRO A 577 -46.20 13.16 -29.55
C PRO A 577 -46.28 14.40 -28.63
N HIS A 578 -47.41 14.60 -27.95
CA HIS A 578 -47.62 15.71 -27.03
C HIS A 578 -46.78 15.62 -25.73
N MET A 579 -46.31 14.43 -25.38
CA MET A 579 -45.50 14.19 -24.19
C MET A 579 -44.10 14.80 -24.32
N LYS A 580 -43.58 14.87 -25.56
CA LYS A 580 -42.29 15.49 -25.87
C LYS A 580 -42.29 17.00 -25.60
N MET A 581 -43.35 17.70 -26.00
CA MET A 581 -43.50 19.14 -25.71
C MET A 581 -43.54 19.42 -24.21
N LEU A 582 -44.22 18.55 -23.44
CA LEU A 582 -44.34 18.71 -22.00
C LEU A 582 -43.01 18.47 -21.26
N ILE A 583 -42.22 17.50 -21.71
CA ILE A 583 -40.87 17.24 -21.18
C ILE A 583 -39.92 18.40 -21.48
N ASP A 584 -39.98 18.96 -22.70
CA ASP A 584 -39.12 20.07 -23.12
C ASP A 584 -39.50 21.39 -22.42
N ASP A 585 -40.80 21.69 -22.28
CA ASP A 585 -41.30 22.93 -21.65
C ASP A 585 -41.06 22.94 -20.13
N PHE A 586 -41.23 21.80 -19.45
CA PHE A 586 -41.12 21.71 -17.99
C PHE A 586 -39.83 21.07 -17.49
N LYS A 587 -38.90 20.69 -18.39
CA LYS A 587 -37.61 20.04 -18.07
C LYS A 587 -37.73 18.85 -17.12
N LEU A 588 -38.74 18.00 -17.32
CA LEU A 588 -39.01 16.87 -16.45
C LEU A 588 -38.03 15.71 -16.73
N LYS A 589 -37.50 15.09 -15.68
CA LYS A 589 -36.77 13.82 -15.76
C LYS A 589 -37.54 12.74 -15.02
N LEU A 590 -37.76 11.60 -15.66
CA LEU A 590 -38.16 10.37 -14.97
C LEU A 590 -36.93 9.84 -14.20
N SER A 591 -37.12 9.57 -12.91
CA SER A 591 -36.09 9.10 -11.98
C SER A 591 -36.52 7.80 -11.32
#